data_AF-A0A955MCR1-F1
#
_entry.id   AF-A0A955MCR1-F1
#
_cell.length_a   1.000
_cell.length_b   1.000
_cell.length_c   1.000
_cell.angle_alpha   90.00
_cell.angle_beta   90.00
_cell.angle_gamma   90.00
#
_symmetry.space_group_name_H-M   'P 1'
#
loop_
_entity.id
_entity.type
_entity.pdbx_description
1 polymer ?
#
loop_
_entity_poly.entity_id
_entity_poly.type
_entity_poly.pdbx_seq_one_letter_code
_entity_poly.pdbx_strand_id
1 'polypeptide(L)'
;MSRLSKPFFMGSLIGSGALIILLTAVMTQTRNLDAIKGCLVLMFSALIYAMVIGSIVWYKAWQSIQDEHVRTTPGKAVGFLFIPIYSLYWVFQVIPGFAEDYNSYIQRHNIGGHPLSRQFFMTTTIVLLVTNLLAHIPSLAFSLTVSVIGFVMGMILFNQVIDAVNIVVEGKSAGAGGAVFPARQEVDVPWDNTVLGVIAILISSSVFIYAIAGPYIWSSRFLAFLMAVFQWGVVIFLGYLCKHPVLRWFAMAAPAIALIFRIVNIFTMKYYY
;
A
#
# COMPACT_ATOMS: atom_id res chain seq x y z
N MET A 1 -8.51 -26.10 -4.61
CA MET A 1 -8.84 -24.67 -4.36
C MET A 1 -9.91 -24.26 -5.36
N SER A 2 -10.94 -23.53 -4.96
CA SER A 2 -11.98 -23.03 -5.88
C SER A 2 -11.59 -21.68 -6.49
N ARG A 3 -12.17 -21.37 -7.66
CA ARG A 3 -12.08 -20.07 -8.31
C ARG A 3 -12.51 -18.92 -7.37
N LEU A 4 -11.87 -17.78 -7.48
CA LEU A 4 -12.23 -16.56 -6.77
C LEU A 4 -13.35 -15.81 -7.51
N SER A 5 -14.41 -15.45 -6.80
CA SER A 5 -15.48 -14.59 -7.32
C SER A 5 -15.00 -13.13 -7.40
N LYS A 6 -14.57 -12.74 -8.59
CA LYS A 6 -14.10 -11.38 -8.88
C LYS A 6 -15.11 -10.27 -8.50
N PRO A 7 -16.41 -10.38 -8.82
CA PRO A 7 -17.40 -9.38 -8.42
C PRO A 7 -17.52 -9.23 -6.89
N PHE A 8 -17.42 -10.34 -6.15
CA PHE A 8 -17.52 -10.31 -4.70
C PHE A 8 -16.33 -9.59 -4.06
N PHE A 9 -15.10 -9.95 -4.43
CA PHE A 9 -13.89 -9.34 -3.85
C PHE A 9 -13.74 -7.88 -4.28
N MET A 10 -13.89 -7.58 -5.57
CA MET A 10 -13.79 -6.22 -6.09
C MET A 10 -14.92 -5.34 -5.54
N GLY A 11 -16.16 -5.83 -5.52
CA GLY A 11 -17.31 -5.11 -4.96
C GLY A 11 -17.15 -4.82 -3.47
N SER A 12 -16.60 -5.77 -2.70
CA SER A 12 -16.32 -5.59 -1.26
C SER A 12 -15.27 -4.50 -1.01
N LEU A 13 -14.17 -4.50 -1.77
CA LEU A 13 -13.10 -3.50 -1.63
C LEU A 13 -13.57 -2.11 -2.10
N ILE A 14 -14.29 -2.05 -3.23
CA ILE A 14 -14.87 -0.80 -3.75
C ILE A 14 -15.89 -0.23 -2.79
N GLY A 15 -16.83 -1.05 -2.31
CA GLY A 15 -17.86 -0.63 -1.37
C GLY A 15 -17.27 -0.09 -0.07
N SER A 16 -16.23 -0.74 0.46
CA SER A 16 -15.52 -0.26 1.65
C SER A 16 -14.83 1.08 1.41
N GLY A 17 -14.12 1.23 0.30
CA GLY A 17 -13.46 2.48 -0.07
C GLY A 17 -14.45 3.63 -0.28
N ALA A 18 -15.55 3.38 -0.99
CA ALA A 18 -16.60 4.36 -1.21
C ALA A 18 -17.26 4.81 0.10
N LEU A 19 -17.53 3.86 1.01
CA LEU A 19 -18.08 4.16 2.33
C LEU A 19 -17.12 5.03 3.15
N ILE A 20 -15.82 4.73 3.16
CA ILE A 20 -14.81 5.53 3.87
C ILE A 20 -14.74 6.96 3.31
N ILE A 21 -14.76 7.12 1.98
CA ILE A 21 -14.76 8.44 1.34
C ILE A 21 -16.01 9.23 1.73
N LEU A 22 -17.19 8.60 1.67
CA LEU A 22 -18.46 9.21 2.05
C LEU A 22 -18.46 9.66 3.52
N LEU A 23 -18.03 8.79 4.44
CA LEU A 23 -17.97 9.12 5.87
C LEU A 23 -16.98 10.25 6.16
N THR A 24 -15.85 10.28 5.44
CA THR A 24 -14.89 11.38 5.54
C THR A 24 -15.52 12.70 5.08
N ALA A 25 -16.28 12.71 3.99
CA ALA A 25 -17.00 13.89 3.51
C ALA A 25 -18.08 14.37 4.49
N VAL A 26 -18.80 13.45 5.15
CA VAL A 26 -19.78 13.81 6.20
C VAL A 26 -19.07 14.45 7.39
N MET A 27 -17.93 13.88 7.81
CA MET A 27 -17.14 14.39 8.93
C MET A 27 -16.60 15.81 8.70
N THR A 28 -16.27 16.19 7.46
CA THR A 28 -15.80 17.55 7.15
C THR A 28 -16.91 18.59 7.11
N GLN A 29 -18.16 18.17 6.91
CA GLN A 29 -19.32 19.07 6.85
C GLN A 29 -20.01 19.26 8.21
N THR A 30 -20.00 18.23 9.05
CA THR A 30 -20.71 18.27 10.34
C THR A 30 -19.90 18.95 11.44
N ARG A 31 -20.57 19.74 12.28
CA ARG A 31 -20.01 20.25 13.56
C ARG A 31 -20.44 19.43 14.77
N ASN A 32 -21.29 18.42 14.57
CA ASN A 32 -21.83 17.59 15.65
C ASN A 32 -20.81 16.51 16.04
N LEU A 33 -20.31 16.57 17.28
CA LEU A 33 -19.31 15.63 17.80
C LEU A 33 -19.80 14.18 17.86
N ASP A 34 -21.07 13.94 18.15
CA ASP A 34 -21.60 12.58 18.24
C ASP A 34 -21.78 11.95 16.85
N ALA A 35 -22.13 12.77 15.85
CA ALA A 35 -22.11 12.35 14.45
C ALA A 35 -20.69 11.98 14.01
N ILE A 36 -19.67 12.75 14.39
CA ILE A 36 -18.25 12.47 14.11
C ILE A 36 -17.83 11.13 14.73
N LYS A 37 -18.14 10.90 16.01
CA LYS A 37 -17.85 9.62 16.69
C LYS A 37 -18.51 8.44 15.98
N GLY A 38 -19.78 8.60 15.58
CA GLY A 38 -20.50 7.58 14.81
C GLY A 38 -19.82 7.27 13.47
N CYS A 39 -19.41 8.30 12.73
CA CYS A 39 -18.68 8.14 11.47
C CYS A 39 -17.35 7.41 11.68
N LEU A 40 -16.59 7.74 12.73
CA LEU A 40 -15.33 7.08 13.05
C LEU A 40 -15.53 5.57 13.30
N VAL A 41 -16.52 5.18 14.09
CA VAL A 41 -16.82 3.76 14.36
C VAL A 41 -17.12 3.01 13.07
N LEU A 42 -17.94 3.59 12.18
CA LEU A 42 -18.26 3.00 10.88
C LEU A 42 -17.04 2.91 9.96
N MET A 43 -16.18 3.94 9.94
CA MET A 43 -14.94 3.93 9.16
C MET A 43 -13.99 2.83 9.64
N PHE A 44 -13.77 2.70 10.95
CA PHE A 44 -12.95 1.63 11.51
C PHE A 44 -13.51 0.24 11.18
N SER A 45 -14.83 0.08 11.24
CA SER A 45 -15.49 -1.18 10.88
C SER A 45 -15.29 -1.53 9.40
N ALA A 46 -15.43 -0.54 8.50
CA ALA A 46 -15.18 -0.71 7.07
C ALA A 46 -13.72 -1.03 6.75
N LEU A 47 -12.77 -0.40 7.46
CA LEU A 47 -11.33 -0.69 7.34
C LEU A 47 -11.00 -2.12 7.77
N ILE A 48 -11.53 -2.59 8.91
CA ILE A 48 -11.34 -3.96 9.38
C ILE A 48 -11.91 -4.94 8.35
N TYR A 49 -13.11 -4.69 7.84
CA TYR A 49 -13.71 -5.52 6.80
C TYR A 49 -12.83 -5.58 5.53
N ALA A 50 -12.38 -4.43 5.01
CA ALA A 50 -11.49 -4.38 3.86
C ALA A 50 -10.17 -5.12 4.09
N MET A 51 -9.60 -4.99 5.30
CA MET A 51 -8.37 -5.68 5.71
C MET A 51 -8.56 -7.20 5.72
N VAL A 52 -9.67 -7.70 6.25
CA VAL A 52 -10.01 -9.13 6.26
C VAL A 52 -10.18 -9.66 4.83
N ILE A 53 -10.94 -8.95 3.99
CA ILE A 53 -11.13 -9.32 2.59
C ILE A 53 -9.80 -9.35 1.82
N GLY A 54 -8.98 -8.31 1.97
CA GLY A 54 -7.66 -8.25 1.35
C GLY A 54 -6.73 -9.37 1.84
N SER A 55 -6.77 -9.69 3.13
CA SER A 55 -6.02 -10.80 3.73
C SER A 55 -6.45 -12.15 3.15
N ILE A 56 -7.75 -12.37 2.93
CA ILE A 56 -8.27 -13.59 2.29
C ILE A 56 -7.75 -13.70 0.85
N VAL A 57 -7.74 -12.60 0.09
CA VAL A 57 -7.20 -12.62 -1.29
C VAL A 57 -5.72 -12.97 -1.27
N TRP A 58 -4.92 -12.33 -0.41
CA TRP A 58 -3.49 -12.64 -0.31
C TRP A 58 -3.22 -14.06 0.18
N TYR A 59 -3.98 -14.56 1.15
CA TYR A 59 -3.88 -15.94 1.60
C TYR A 59 -4.11 -16.90 0.43
N LYS A 60 -5.20 -16.70 -0.32
CA LYS A 60 -5.54 -17.55 -1.47
C LYS A 60 -4.56 -17.38 -2.63
N ALA A 61 -4.00 -16.17 -2.82
CA ALA A 61 -2.95 -15.92 -3.80
C ALA A 61 -1.71 -16.75 -3.51
N TRP A 62 -1.17 -16.62 -2.30
CA TRP A 62 -0.01 -17.40 -1.90
C TRP A 62 -0.29 -18.90 -1.85
N GLN A 63 -1.51 -19.32 -1.49
CA GLN A 63 -1.90 -20.73 -1.50
C GLN A 63 -1.95 -21.32 -2.92
N SER A 64 -2.22 -20.53 -3.96
CA SER A 64 -2.43 -21.06 -5.31
C SER A 64 -1.12 -21.49 -5.95
N ILE A 65 0.00 -20.84 -5.60
CA ILE A 65 1.32 -21.07 -6.19
C ILE A 65 2.24 -21.94 -5.32
N GLN A 66 1.74 -22.57 -4.25
CA GLN A 66 2.57 -23.40 -3.37
C GLN A 66 3.21 -24.58 -4.14
N ASP A 67 4.55 -24.61 -4.13
CA ASP A 67 5.45 -25.66 -4.59
C ASP A 67 6.73 -25.66 -3.74
N GLU A 68 7.71 -26.51 -4.07
CA GLU A 68 8.99 -26.63 -3.34
C GLU A 68 9.90 -25.38 -3.44
N HIS A 69 9.59 -24.44 -4.34
CA HIS A 69 10.43 -23.29 -4.66
C HIS A 69 9.87 -21.95 -4.13
N VAL A 70 8.70 -21.95 -3.47
CA VAL A 70 8.06 -20.72 -2.99
C VAL A 70 8.76 -20.18 -1.74
N ARG A 71 9.00 -18.87 -1.70
CA ARG A 71 9.71 -18.21 -0.60
C ARG A 71 8.94 -18.15 0.72
N THR A 72 7.60 -18.24 0.66
CA THR A 72 6.74 -18.06 1.83
C THR A 72 5.47 -18.91 1.78
N THR A 73 4.95 -19.24 2.95
CA THR A 73 3.69 -19.97 3.10
C THR A 73 2.52 -18.98 3.21
N PRO A 74 1.28 -19.38 2.89
CA PRO A 74 0.12 -18.48 2.90
C PRO A 74 -0.13 -17.86 4.28
N GLY A 75 0.06 -18.65 5.33
CA GLY A 75 -0.05 -18.16 6.71
C GLY A 75 1.01 -17.13 7.07
N LYS A 76 2.27 -17.31 6.64
CA LYS A 76 3.34 -16.32 6.86
C LYS A 76 3.11 -15.06 6.04
N ALA A 77 2.67 -15.20 4.79
CA ALA A 77 2.37 -14.07 3.91
C ALA A 77 1.38 -13.10 4.55
N VAL A 78 0.29 -13.60 5.13
CA VAL A 78 -0.73 -12.77 5.77
C VAL A 78 -0.36 -12.42 7.22
N GLY A 79 0.07 -13.39 8.02
CA GLY A 79 0.29 -13.20 9.45
C GLY A 79 1.36 -12.15 9.78
N PHE A 80 2.43 -12.08 8.99
CA PHE A 80 3.51 -11.12 9.22
C PHE A 80 3.16 -9.68 8.78
N LEU A 81 2.08 -9.47 8.02
CA LEU A 81 1.56 -8.12 7.76
C LEU A 81 0.93 -7.47 9.00
N PHE A 82 0.55 -8.26 10.01
CA PHE A 82 -0.01 -7.77 11.26
C PHE A 82 1.06 -7.43 12.31
N ILE A 83 2.33 -7.75 12.05
CA ILE A 83 3.42 -7.42 12.97
C ILE A 83 3.80 -5.95 12.76
N PRO A 84 3.61 -5.07 13.76
CA PRO A 84 3.95 -3.65 13.62
C PRO A 84 5.41 -3.46 13.21
N ILE A 85 5.68 -2.45 12.37
CA ILE A 85 7.00 -2.10 11.82
C ILE A 85 7.57 -3.15 10.86
N TYR A 86 7.57 -4.44 11.24
CA TYR A 86 8.00 -5.53 10.36
C TYR A 86 7.14 -5.61 9.09
N SER A 87 5.86 -5.25 9.20
CA SER A 87 4.93 -5.16 8.06
C SER A 87 5.41 -4.22 6.95
N LEU A 88 6.16 -3.15 7.28
CA LEU A 88 6.71 -2.20 6.30
C LEU A 88 7.74 -2.85 5.38
N TYR A 89 8.56 -3.76 5.92
CA TYR A 89 9.45 -4.59 5.12
C TYR A 89 8.69 -5.74 4.45
N TRP A 90 7.82 -6.39 5.22
CA TRP A 90 7.17 -7.62 4.80
C TRP A 90 6.22 -7.44 3.62
N VAL A 91 5.59 -6.27 3.50
CA VAL A 91 4.72 -5.97 2.34
C VAL A 91 5.48 -6.08 1.00
N PHE A 92 6.80 -5.81 0.97
CA PHE A 92 7.61 -6.02 -0.23
C PHE A 92 7.83 -7.51 -0.56
N GLN A 93 7.85 -8.37 0.46
CA GLN A 93 7.91 -9.82 0.27
C GLN A 93 6.56 -10.38 -0.20
N VAL A 94 5.45 -9.83 0.31
CA VAL A 94 4.10 -10.31 -0.01
C VAL A 94 3.65 -9.85 -1.39
N ILE A 95 3.83 -8.57 -1.73
CA ILE A 95 3.22 -7.99 -2.93
C ILE A 95 4.13 -8.18 -4.15
N PRO A 96 5.29 -7.50 -4.29
CA PRO A 96 6.22 -7.76 -5.39
C PRO A 96 6.75 -9.19 -5.43
N GLY A 97 7.01 -9.81 -4.27
CA GLY A 97 7.49 -11.19 -4.20
C GLY A 97 6.47 -12.19 -4.75
N PHE A 98 5.17 -11.93 -4.62
CA PHE A 98 4.14 -12.77 -5.24
C PHE A 98 4.21 -12.74 -6.75
N ALA A 99 4.40 -11.56 -7.37
CA ALA A 99 4.48 -11.44 -8.83
C ALA A 99 5.65 -12.25 -9.39
N GLU A 100 6.80 -12.21 -8.71
CA GLU A 100 8.00 -12.96 -9.08
C GLU A 100 7.79 -14.49 -8.95
N ASP A 101 7.28 -14.94 -7.80
CA ASP A 101 7.04 -16.37 -7.56
C ASP A 101 5.93 -16.93 -8.45
N TYR A 102 4.88 -16.15 -8.71
CA TYR A 102 3.81 -16.51 -9.64
C TYR A 102 4.34 -16.68 -11.06
N ASN A 103 5.18 -15.75 -11.55
CA ASN A 103 5.74 -15.83 -12.90
C ASN A 103 6.61 -17.07 -13.06
N SER A 104 7.48 -17.35 -12.08
CA SER A 104 8.28 -18.56 -12.09
C SER A 104 7.41 -19.82 -11.97
N TYR A 105 6.33 -19.78 -11.20
CA TYR A 105 5.39 -20.88 -11.05
C TYR A 105 4.71 -21.25 -12.37
N ILE A 106 4.12 -20.28 -13.07
CA ILE A 106 3.43 -20.53 -14.34
C ILE A 106 4.41 -21.01 -15.42
N GLN A 107 5.66 -20.55 -15.38
CA GLN A 107 6.72 -21.00 -16.29
C GLN A 107 7.12 -22.46 -16.01
N ARG A 108 7.36 -22.82 -14.74
CA ARG A 108 7.74 -24.19 -14.34
C ARG A 108 6.63 -25.21 -14.66
N HIS A 109 5.38 -24.82 -14.44
CA HIS A 109 4.24 -25.70 -14.63
C HIS A 109 3.59 -25.57 -16.01
N ASN A 110 4.19 -24.80 -16.92
CA ASN A 110 3.68 -24.55 -18.27
C ASN A 110 2.18 -24.16 -18.30
N ILE A 111 1.76 -23.32 -17.34
CA ILE A 111 0.39 -22.83 -17.23
C ILE A 111 0.23 -21.63 -18.14
N GLY A 112 -0.77 -21.69 -19.03
CA GLY A 112 -1.14 -20.57 -19.92
C GLY A 112 -1.66 -19.38 -19.13
N GLY A 113 -0.76 -18.47 -18.73
CA GLY A 113 -1.05 -17.29 -17.92
C GLY A 113 -0.20 -16.09 -18.33
N HIS A 114 -0.71 -14.89 -18.06
CA HIS A 114 0.06 -13.67 -18.30
C HIS A 114 1.03 -13.45 -17.15
N PRO A 115 2.32 -13.16 -17.41
CA PRO A 115 3.25 -12.78 -16.37
C PRO A 115 2.83 -11.44 -15.76
N LEU A 116 2.96 -11.34 -14.44
CA LEU A 116 2.72 -10.13 -13.67
C LEU A 116 3.94 -9.21 -13.74
N SER A 117 3.73 -7.91 -13.96
CA SER A 117 4.83 -6.94 -13.93
C SER A 117 5.31 -6.70 -12.50
N ARG A 118 6.52 -7.15 -12.19
CA ARG A 118 7.16 -6.92 -10.88
C ARG A 118 7.29 -5.42 -10.56
N GLN A 119 7.60 -4.61 -11.57
CA GLN A 119 7.73 -3.15 -11.40
C GLN A 119 6.40 -2.52 -10.98
N PHE A 120 5.28 -2.93 -11.59
CA PHE A 120 3.96 -2.42 -11.20
C PHE A 120 3.62 -2.76 -9.74
N PHE A 121 3.87 -4.00 -9.31
CA PHE A 121 3.63 -4.42 -7.92
C PHE A 121 4.54 -3.68 -6.93
N MET A 122 5.79 -3.43 -7.31
CA MET A 122 6.74 -2.64 -6.52
C MET A 122 6.31 -1.18 -6.39
N THR A 123 6.00 -0.50 -7.50
CA THR A 123 5.52 0.88 -7.49
C THR A 123 4.23 1.01 -6.70
N THR A 124 3.27 0.09 -6.88
CA THR A 124 2.02 0.09 -6.11
C THR A 124 2.28 -0.05 -4.61
N THR A 125 3.23 -0.91 -4.21
CA THR A 125 3.61 -1.07 -2.80
C THR A 125 4.21 0.21 -2.23
N ILE A 126 5.12 0.85 -2.96
CA ILE A 126 5.72 2.12 -2.55
C ILE A 126 4.64 3.20 -2.43
N VAL A 127 3.76 3.34 -3.42
CA VAL A 127 2.68 4.31 -3.41
C VAL A 127 1.76 4.07 -2.20
N LEU A 128 1.32 2.84 -1.95
CA LEU A 128 0.46 2.52 -0.80
C LEU A 128 1.12 2.85 0.54
N LEU A 129 2.41 2.54 0.70
CA LEU A 129 3.16 2.87 1.91
C LEU A 129 3.32 4.39 2.08
N VAL A 130 3.70 5.09 1.02
CA VAL A 130 3.86 6.55 1.02
C VAL A 130 2.52 7.23 1.29
N THR A 131 1.44 6.79 0.66
CA THR A 131 0.07 7.26 0.95
C THR A 131 -0.27 7.07 2.42
N ASN A 132 0.02 5.91 3.01
CA ASN A 132 -0.26 5.64 4.42
C ASN A 132 0.55 6.55 5.36
N LEU A 133 1.84 6.78 5.07
CA LEU A 133 2.68 7.68 5.86
C LEU A 133 2.27 9.15 5.74
N LEU A 134 1.90 9.59 4.53
CA LEU A 134 1.52 10.98 4.25
C LEU A 134 0.08 11.30 4.67
N ALA A 135 -0.78 10.30 4.87
CA ALA A 135 -2.15 10.48 5.37
C ALA A 135 -2.21 11.13 6.76
N HIS A 136 -1.11 11.12 7.52
CA HIS A 136 -1.00 11.78 8.82
C HIS A 136 -0.59 13.26 8.73
N ILE A 137 -0.25 13.74 7.53
CA ILE A 137 0.06 15.15 7.31
C ILE A 137 -1.27 15.90 7.07
N PRO A 138 -1.58 16.93 7.89
CA PRO A 138 -2.91 17.57 7.97
C PRO A 138 -3.28 18.40 6.74
N SER A 139 -2.45 18.43 5.69
CA SER A 139 -2.82 19.03 4.41
C SER A 139 -3.88 18.16 3.73
N LEU A 140 -5.14 18.41 4.09
CA LEU A 140 -6.36 17.68 3.69
C LEU A 140 -6.41 17.38 2.19
N ALA A 141 -5.95 18.35 1.40
CA ALA A 141 -5.91 18.31 -0.05
C ALA A 141 -4.94 17.28 -0.65
N PHE A 142 -3.72 17.27 -0.14
CA PHE A 142 -2.67 16.39 -0.62
C PHE A 142 -2.95 14.94 -0.19
N SER A 143 -3.48 14.76 1.03
CA SER A 143 -3.90 13.46 1.53
C SER A 143 -5.02 12.85 0.68
N LEU A 144 -6.01 13.64 0.23
CA LEU A 144 -7.14 13.15 -0.57
C LEU A 144 -6.69 12.65 -1.96
N THR A 145 -5.91 13.46 -2.68
CA THR A 145 -5.44 13.12 -4.04
C THR A 145 -4.57 11.87 -4.04
N VAL A 146 -3.62 11.77 -3.11
CA VAL A 146 -2.72 10.63 -2.98
C VAL A 146 -3.47 9.36 -2.55
N SER A 147 -4.56 9.49 -1.79
CA SER A 147 -5.42 8.37 -1.39
C SER A 147 -6.22 7.80 -2.56
N VAL A 148 -6.76 8.64 -3.44
CA VAL A 148 -7.51 8.17 -4.63
C VAL A 148 -6.61 7.39 -5.58
N ILE A 149 -5.38 7.86 -5.82
CA ILE A 149 -4.43 7.15 -6.69
C ILE A 149 -4.02 5.82 -6.06
N GLY A 150 -3.64 5.82 -4.78
CA GLY A 150 -3.31 4.59 -4.06
C GLY A 150 -4.46 3.58 -4.08
N PHE A 151 -5.70 4.06 -3.95
CA PHE A 151 -6.90 3.25 -4.06
C PHE A 151 -7.06 2.64 -5.46
N VAL A 152 -6.98 3.44 -6.53
CA VAL A 152 -7.10 2.95 -7.92
C VAL A 152 -6.01 1.94 -8.24
N MET A 153 -4.75 2.23 -7.90
CA MET A 153 -3.63 1.29 -8.10
C MET A 153 -3.83 0.00 -7.30
N GLY A 154 -4.28 0.10 -6.05
CA GLY A 154 -4.65 -1.05 -5.23
C GLY A 154 -5.73 -1.90 -5.86
N MET A 155 -6.78 -1.28 -6.43
CA MET A 155 -7.85 -2.01 -7.12
C MET A 155 -7.35 -2.75 -8.37
N ILE A 156 -6.48 -2.12 -9.16
CA ILE A 156 -5.84 -2.77 -10.32
C ILE A 156 -4.98 -3.96 -9.86
N LEU A 157 -4.23 -3.78 -8.77
CA LEU A 157 -3.41 -4.84 -8.20
C LEU A 157 -4.24 -6.04 -7.73
N PHE A 158 -5.30 -5.80 -6.94
CA PHE A 158 -6.19 -6.88 -6.50
C PHE A 158 -6.87 -7.58 -7.68
N ASN A 159 -7.27 -6.82 -8.70
CA ASN A 159 -7.81 -7.37 -9.94
C ASN A 159 -6.83 -8.33 -10.63
N GLN A 160 -5.57 -7.92 -10.79
CA GLN A 160 -4.51 -8.75 -11.39
C GLN A 160 -4.22 -9.99 -10.56
N VAL A 161 -4.19 -9.87 -9.22
CA VAL A 161 -3.97 -11.01 -8.31
C VAL A 161 -5.13 -12.00 -8.39
N ILE A 162 -6.38 -11.54 -8.42
CA ILE A 162 -7.56 -12.41 -8.55
C ILE A 162 -7.52 -13.18 -9.88
N ASP A 163 -7.19 -12.49 -10.98
CA ASP A 163 -7.09 -13.11 -12.30
C ASP A 163 -5.95 -14.14 -12.34
N ALA A 164 -4.78 -13.82 -11.77
CA ALA A 164 -3.63 -14.72 -11.63
C ALA A 164 -3.99 -16.01 -10.85
N VAL A 165 -4.71 -15.89 -9.74
CA VAL A 165 -5.18 -17.06 -8.97
C VAL A 165 -6.13 -17.92 -9.79
N ASN A 166 -7.07 -17.31 -10.49
CA ASN A 166 -8.04 -18.03 -11.31
C ASN A 166 -7.35 -18.78 -12.45
N ILE A 167 -6.37 -18.17 -13.12
CA ILE A 167 -5.55 -18.81 -14.15
C ILE A 167 -4.83 -20.05 -13.60
N VAL A 168 -4.22 -19.96 -12.41
CA VAL A 168 -3.52 -21.11 -11.81
C VAL A 168 -4.51 -22.22 -11.44
N VAL A 169 -5.70 -21.88 -10.93
CA VAL A 169 -6.74 -22.87 -10.61
C VAL A 169 -7.24 -23.57 -11.88
N GLU A 170 -7.47 -22.82 -12.95
CA GLU A 170 -7.89 -23.35 -14.26
C GLU A 170 -6.79 -24.20 -14.90
N GLY A 171 -5.54 -23.74 -14.88
CA GLY A 171 -4.37 -24.46 -15.37
C GLY A 171 -4.14 -25.78 -14.64
N LYS A 172 -4.30 -25.82 -13.32
CA LYS A 172 -4.25 -27.07 -12.53
C LYS A 172 -5.35 -28.04 -12.90
N SER A 173 -6.54 -27.53 -13.22
CA SER A 173 -7.69 -28.35 -13.63
C SER A 173 -7.51 -28.87 -15.06
N ALA A 174 -6.90 -28.08 -15.95
CA ALA A 174 -6.61 -28.43 -17.34
C ALA A 174 -5.34 -29.29 -17.50
N GLY A 175 -4.35 -29.19 -16.62
CA GLY A 175 -3.17 -30.08 -16.61
C GLY A 175 -3.51 -31.55 -16.35
N ALA A 176 -4.73 -31.85 -15.88
CA ALA A 176 -5.29 -33.20 -15.84
C ALA A 176 -5.84 -33.68 -17.21
N GLY A 177 -5.91 -32.82 -18.23
CA GLY A 177 -6.37 -33.10 -19.59
C GLY A 177 -5.68 -32.17 -20.60
N GLY A 178 -4.49 -32.57 -21.06
CA GLY A 178 -3.55 -31.74 -21.82
C GLY A 178 -4.16 -30.86 -22.91
N ALA A 179 -4.07 -29.54 -22.72
CA ALA A 179 -4.35 -28.55 -23.74
C ALA A 179 -3.15 -27.61 -23.90
N VAL A 180 -2.60 -27.57 -25.12
CA VAL A 180 -1.57 -26.61 -25.55
C VAL A 180 -2.26 -25.30 -25.91
N PHE A 181 -1.92 -24.23 -25.20
CA PHE A 181 -2.43 -22.89 -25.51
C PHE A 181 -1.55 -22.20 -26.55
N PRO A 182 -2.13 -21.47 -27.53
CA PRO A 182 -1.37 -20.77 -28.55
C PRO A 182 -0.58 -19.58 -27.99
N ALA A 183 0.58 -19.31 -28.57
CA ALA A 183 1.45 -18.19 -28.25
C ALA A 183 0.73 -16.83 -28.46
N ARG A 184 0.91 -15.88 -27.53
CA ARG A 184 0.21 -14.58 -27.53
C ARG A 184 1.16 -13.40 -27.70
N GLN A 185 0.68 -12.40 -28.46
CA GLN A 185 1.19 -11.03 -28.59
C GLN A 185 1.38 -10.32 -27.24
N GLU A 186 2.57 -9.77 -27.02
CA GLU A 186 2.85 -8.78 -25.98
C GLU A 186 2.01 -7.52 -26.24
N VAL A 187 1.11 -7.19 -25.31
CA VAL A 187 0.54 -5.85 -25.26
C VAL A 187 1.54 -4.99 -24.50
N ASP A 188 2.44 -4.37 -25.25
CA ASP A 188 3.39 -3.39 -24.74
C ASP A 188 2.61 -2.12 -24.36
N VAL A 189 2.21 -2.03 -23.10
CA VAL A 189 1.56 -0.83 -22.55
C VAL A 189 2.70 0.14 -22.21
N PRO A 190 2.79 1.32 -22.85
CA PRO A 190 3.93 2.22 -22.69
C PRO A 190 3.82 2.96 -21.35
N TRP A 191 4.25 2.30 -20.28
CA TRP A 191 4.12 2.77 -18.90
C TRP A 191 4.89 4.07 -18.61
N ASP A 192 5.93 4.37 -19.39
CA ASP A 192 6.75 5.57 -19.24
C ASP A 192 5.89 6.85 -19.31
N ASN A 193 4.94 6.90 -20.24
CA ASN A 193 4.08 8.06 -20.44
C ASN A 193 2.90 8.10 -19.46
N THR A 194 2.41 6.95 -19.00
CA THR A 194 1.33 6.89 -18.01
C THR A 194 1.82 7.29 -16.62
N VAL A 195 3.01 6.84 -16.22
CA VAL A 195 3.63 7.21 -14.94
C VAL A 195 3.99 8.70 -14.93
N LEU A 196 4.60 9.22 -16.00
CA LEU A 196 4.89 10.65 -16.13
C LEU A 196 3.62 11.51 -16.19
N GLY A 197 2.58 11.05 -16.87
CA GLY A 197 1.27 11.72 -16.90
C GLY A 197 0.62 11.82 -15.52
N VAL A 198 0.68 10.75 -14.73
CA VAL A 198 0.19 10.75 -13.34
C VAL A 198 1.02 11.69 -12.46
N ILE A 199 2.36 11.71 -12.61
CA ILE A 199 3.24 12.65 -11.89
C ILE A 199 2.96 14.11 -12.28
N ALA A 200 2.69 14.41 -13.54
CA ALA A 200 2.37 15.75 -14.00
C ALA A 200 1.01 16.24 -13.46
N ILE A 201 0.01 15.35 -13.42
CA ILE A 201 -1.31 15.63 -12.81
C ILE A 201 -1.17 15.83 -11.29
N LEU A 202 -0.26 15.10 -10.63
CA LEU A 202 0.06 15.25 -9.21
C LEU A 202 0.68 16.60 -8.86
N ILE A 203 1.63 17.08 -9.67
CA ILE A 203 2.28 18.38 -9.45
C ILE A 203 1.28 19.53 -9.65
N SER A 204 0.47 19.46 -10.70
CA SER A 204 -0.51 20.50 -11.04
C SER A 204 -1.67 20.60 -10.05
N SER A 205 -2.22 19.46 -9.59
CA SER A 205 -3.29 19.44 -8.57
C SER A 205 -2.79 19.87 -7.17
N SER A 206 -1.55 19.54 -6.81
CA SER A 206 -0.97 19.95 -5.52
C SER A 206 -0.77 21.46 -5.43
N VAL A 207 -0.31 22.12 -6.51
CA VAL A 207 -0.15 23.58 -6.58
C VAL A 207 -1.50 24.30 -6.47
N PHE A 208 -2.52 23.78 -7.14
CA PHE A 208 -3.86 24.38 -7.13
C PHE A 208 -4.49 24.37 -5.74
N ILE A 209 -4.35 23.28 -4.99
CA ILE A 209 -4.99 23.20 -3.67
C ILE A 209 -4.15 23.88 -2.58
N TYR A 210 -2.82 23.93 -2.73
CA TYR A 210 -1.96 24.71 -1.82
C TYR A 210 -2.29 26.22 -1.90
N ALA A 211 -2.61 26.71 -3.10
CA ALA A 211 -3.05 28.10 -3.32
C ALA A 211 -4.38 28.43 -2.62
N ILE A 212 -5.23 27.42 -2.36
CA ILE A 212 -6.57 27.60 -1.77
C ILE A 212 -6.56 27.37 -0.25
N ALA A 213 -5.80 26.39 0.24
CA ALA A 213 -5.90 25.91 1.63
C ALA A 213 -4.76 26.37 2.56
N GLY A 214 -3.65 26.88 2.00
CA GLY A 214 -2.44 27.27 2.75
C GLY A 214 -2.65 28.16 3.98
N PRO A 215 -3.55 29.16 3.96
CA PRO A 215 -3.72 30.07 5.09
C PRO A 215 -4.44 29.49 6.33
N TYR A 216 -5.15 28.36 6.21
CA TYR A 216 -6.10 27.91 7.25
C TYR A 216 -5.63 26.72 8.11
N ILE A 217 -4.53 26.05 7.74
CA ILE A 217 -4.20 24.71 8.29
C ILE A 217 -3.07 24.71 9.33
N TRP A 218 -2.27 25.77 9.44
CA TRP A 218 -1.05 25.74 10.25
C TRP A 218 -1.18 26.47 11.59
N SER A 219 -1.68 25.79 12.64
CA SER A 219 -1.38 26.21 14.01
C SER A 219 -0.05 25.58 14.45
N SER A 220 0.87 26.41 14.94
CA SER A 220 2.25 26.03 15.34
C SER A 220 2.32 24.88 16.36
N ARG A 221 1.25 24.68 17.13
CA ARG A 221 1.15 23.61 18.15
C ARG A 221 0.99 22.22 17.54
N PHE A 222 0.38 22.10 16.37
CA PHE A 222 0.16 20.80 15.72
C PHE A 222 1.45 20.25 15.08
N LEU A 223 2.26 21.15 14.51
CA LEU A 223 3.62 20.83 14.03
C LEU A 223 4.53 20.32 15.16
N ALA A 224 4.49 20.97 16.32
CA ALA A 224 5.29 20.57 17.48
C ALA A 224 4.91 19.17 18.00
N PHE A 225 3.62 18.83 18.00
CA PHE A 225 3.14 17.51 18.42
C PHE A 225 3.59 16.40 17.45
N LEU A 226 3.45 16.61 16.14
CA LEU A 226 3.90 15.63 15.13
C LEU A 226 5.42 15.42 15.18
N MET A 227 6.18 16.50 15.35
CA MET A 227 7.64 16.42 15.51
C MET A 227 8.03 15.61 16.77
N ALA A 228 7.30 15.79 17.88
CA ALA A 228 7.54 15.03 19.10
C ALA A 228 7.21 13.54 18.92
N VAL A 229 6.05 13.19 18.35
CA VAL A 229 5.66 11.79 18.13
C VAL A 229 6.64 11.09 17.17
N PHE A 230 7.08 11.78 16.12
CA PHE A 230 8.06 11.26 15.18
C PHE A 230 9.45 11.09 15.81
N GLN A 231 9.92 12.06 16.61
CA GLN A 231 11.18 11.94 17.35
C GLN A 231 11.17 10.77 18.33
N TRP A 232 10.08 10.57 19.08
CA TRP A 232 9.95 9.45 20.00
C TRP A 232 9.88 8.10 19.29
N GLY A 233 9.17 8.01 18.15
CA GLY A 233 9.13 6.82 17.31
C GLY A 233 10.51 6.44 16.78
N VAL A 234 11.30 7.42 16.33
CA VAL A 234 12.68 7.21 15.85
C VAL A 234 13.61 6.76 16.99
N VAL A 235 13.50 7.33 18.20
CA VAL A 235 14.34 6.94 19.35
C VAL A 235 14.05 5.51 19.80
N ILE A 236 12.77 5.12 19.89
CA ILE A 236 12.38 3.74 20.25
C ILE A 236 12.87 2.74 19.18
N PHE A 237 12.75 3.10 17.92
CA PHE A 237 13.21 2.28 16.79
C PHE A 237 14.73 2.11 16.77
N LEU A 238 15.49 3.19 16.99
CA LEU A 238 16.95 3.14 17.10
C LEU A 238 17.42 2.31 18.31
N GLY A 239 16.71 2.41 19.45
CA GLY A 239 16.97 1.58 20.62
C GLY A 239 16.75 0.08 20.37
N TYR A 240 15.78 -0.26 19.52
CA TYR A 240 15.52 -1.64 19.09
C TYR A 240 16.58 -2.14 18.10
N LEU A 241 17.01 -1.30 17.15
CA LEU A 241 18.06 -1.62 16.18
C LEU A 241 19.43 -1.87 16.82
N CYS A 242 19.77 -1.20 17.92
CA CYS A 242 21.02 -1.40 18.65
C CYS A 242 21.18 -2.81 19.27
N LYS A 243 20.08 -3.56 19.43
CA LYS A 243 20.10 -4.93 19.96
C LYS A 243 20.30 -6.01 18.90
N HIS A 244 20.17 -5.68 17.62
CA HIS A 244 20.27 -6.66 16.53
C HIS A 244 21.65 -6.61 15.84
N PRO A 245 22.44 -7.70 15.84
CA PRO A 245 23.84 -7.67 15.41
C PRO A 245 24.05 -7.32 13.93
N VAL A 246 23.08 -7.60 13.07
CA VAL A 246 23.12 -7.33 11.61
C VAL A 246 22.83 -5.86 11.27
N LEU A 247 22.14 -5.13 12.15
CA LEU A 247 21.67 -3.76 11.89
C LEU A 247 22.49 -2.68 12.60
N ARG A 248 23.56 -3.06 13.31
CA ARG A 248 24.46 -2.13 14.02
C ARG A 248 25.05 -1.04 13.13
N TRP A 249 25.26 -1.31 11.84
CA TRP A 249 25.77 -0.33 10.88
C TRP A 249 24.79 0.84 10.64
N PHE A 250 23.48 0.61 10.71
CA PHE A 250 22.48 1.68 10.62
C PHE A 250 22.45 2.58 11.86
N ALA A 251 22.73 2.02 13.05
CA ALA A 251 22.82 2.79 14.30
C ALA A 251 24.02 3.77 14.31
N MET A 252 25.09 3.48 13.56
CA MET A 252 26.25 4.37 13.44
C MET A 252 25.95 5.62 12.59
N ALA A 253 24.95 5.58 11.69
CA ALA A 253 24.50 6.72 10.90
C ALA A 253 23.50 7.64 11.65
N ALA A 254 22.94 7.16 12.77
CA ALA A 254 21.95 7.89 13.58
C ALA A 254 22.40 9.28 14.08
N PRO A 255 23.63 9.51 14.56
CA PRO A 255 24.06 10.86 14.97
C PRO A 255 24.15 11.84 13.81
N ALA A 256 24.49 11.39 12.59
CA ALA A 256 24.50 12.24 11.39
C ALA A 256 23.07 12.65 11.00
N ILE A 257 22.13 11.70 11.05
CA ILE A 257 20.70 11.96 10.78
C ILE A 257 20.12 12.91 11.84
N ALA A 258 20.42 12.70 13.12
CA ALA A 258 20.00 13.58 14.21
C ALA A 258 20.57 15.00 14.09
N LEU A 259 21.80 15.15 13.58
CA LEU A 259 22.43 16.44 13.31
C LEU A 259 21.73 17.17 12.16
N ILE A 260 21.41 16.46 11.07
CA ILE A 260 20.63 17.00 9.94
C ILE A 260 19.26 17.51 10.44
N PHE A 261 18.58 16.74 11.28
CA PHE A 261 17.30 17.17 11.85
C PHE A 261 17.42 18.37 12.80
N ARG A 262 18.49 18.47 13.60
CA ARG A 262 18.75 19.67 14.42
C ARG A 262 18.99 20.90 13.56
N ILE A 263 19.76 20.77 12.48
CA ILE A 263 20.03 21.86 11.55
C ILE A 263 18.72 22.32 10.89
N VAL A 264 17.91 21.40 10.36
CA VAL A 264 16.61 21.72 9.76
C VAL A 264 15.70 22.43 10.76
N ASN A 265 15.61 21.95 12.01
CA ASN A 265 14.76 22.55 13.04
C ASN A 265 15.22 23.96 13.46
N ILE A 266 16.54 24.21 13.52
CA ILE A 266 17.10 25.56 13.76
C ILE A 266 16.72 26.51 12.61
N PHE A 267 16.78 26.04 11.36
CA PHE A 267 16.37 26.85 10.20
C PHE A 267 14.86 27.11 10.16
N THR A 268 14.03 26.13 10.54
CA THR A 268 12.57 26.32 10.59
C THR A 268 12.18 27.29 11.70
N MET A 269 12.80 27.22 12.88
CA MET A 269 12.51 28.15 13.99
C MET A 269 12.88 29.61 13.68
N LYS A 270 13.90 29.85 12.84
CA LYS A 270 14.34 31.19 12.45
C LYS A 270 13.45 31.87 11.40
N TYR A 271 12.57 31.12 10.74
CA TYR A 271 11.67 31.62 9.69
C TYR A 271 10.26 31.96 10.19
N TYR A 272 9.92 31.59 11.43
CA TYR A 272 8.58 31.70 12.00
C TYR A 272 8.48 32.61 13.24
N TYR A 273 9.56 33.34 13.55
CA TYR A 273 9.59 34.48 14.47
C TYR A 273 10.16 35.70 13.73
#